data_AF-K2ED72-F1
#
_entry.id   AF-K2ED72-F1
#
_cell.length_a   1.000
_cell.length_b   1.000
_cell.length_c   1.000
_cell.angle_alpha   90.00
_cell.angle_beta   90.00
_cell.angle_gamma   90.00
#
_symmetry.space_group_name_H-M   'P 1'
#
loop_
_entity.id
_entity.type
_entity.pdbx_description
1 polymer ?
#
loop_
_entity_poly.entity_id
_entity_poly.type
_entity_poly.pdbx_seq_one_letter_code
_entity_poly.pdbx_strand_id
1 'polypeptide(L)'
;MYSSCVREKKTFLLLEVLMAFFLVCLCAIPLVTGPLKLYRQQTAHFIDMEKERLADWTFCEIKEMLFNQEIPWEKIPAKGESSLPFSLSPAILHVPNCQAKTISRAFVLTGRGEKINKTEKQEEIVRQLGIYVLLDSKRYAFRLPVTKKSRQKI
;
A
#
# COMPACT_ATOMS: atom_id res chain seq x y z
N MET A 1 -75.38 38.62 26.95
CA MET A 1 -74.67 38.58 25.66
C MET A 1 -73.26 38.05 25.90
N TYR A 2 -73.04 36.75 25.74
CA TYR A 2 -71.69 36.17 25.76
C TYR A 2 -71.28 35.88 24.32
N SER A 3 -70.40 36.72 23.80
CA SER A 3 -69.79 36.54 22.48
C SER A 3 -68.76 35.41 22.58
N SER A 4 -69.08 34.25 22.02
CA SER A 4 -68.19 33.10 21.99
C SER A 4 -67.11 33.34 20.94
N CYS A 5 -65.92 33.75 21.37
CA CYS A 5 -64.75 33.87 20.51
C CYS A 5 -64.24 32.47 20.14
N VAL A 6 -64.58 32.03 18.92
CA VAL A 6 -64.07 30.78 18.34
C VAL A 6 -62.59 30.97 18.04
N ARG A 7 -61.72 30.47 18.92
CA ARG A 7 -60.27 30.42 18.66
C ARG A 7 -60.01 29.44 17.53
N GLU A 8 -59.59 29.95 16.38
CA GLU A 8 -59.06 29.15 15.27
C GLU A 8 -57.88 28.30 15.77
N LYS A 9 -58.10 26.99 15.92
CA LYS A 9 -57.03 26.00 16.15
C LYS A 9 -56.23 25.85 14.86
N LYS A 10 -55.27 26.76 14.62
CA LYS A 10 -54.37 26.65 13.47
C LYS A 10 -53.48 25.42 13.60
N THR A 11 -53.44 24.67 12.51
CA THR A 11 -52.80 23.38 12.29
C THR A 11 -51.29 23.39 12.56
N PHE A 12 -50.88 22.95 13.77
CA PHE A 12 -49.48 22.64 14.12
C PHE A 12 -49.03 21.25 13.64
N LEU A 13 -49.91 20.50 12.96
CA LEU A 13 -49.66 19.13 12.53
C LEU A 13 -48.42 19.01 11.63
N LEU A 14 -48.17 19.98 10.75
CA LEU A 14 -46.96 20.00 9.92
C LEU A 14 -45.69 20.14 10.77
N LEU A 15 -45.72 20.97 11.83
CA LEU A 15 -44.58 21.17 12.72
C LEU A 15 -44.28 19.88 13.51
N GLU A 16 -45.32 19.21 14.01
CA GLU A 16 -45.18 17.92 14.70
C GLU A 16 -44.57 16.85 13.78
N VAL A 17 -45.03 16.76 12.53
CA VAL A 17 -44.46 15.83 11.53
C VAL A 17 -43.00 16.16 11.24
N LEU A 18 -42.65 17.43 11.08
CA LEU A 18 -41.26 17.86 10.85
C LEU A 18 -40.37 17.55 12.07
N MET A 19 -40.86 17.77 13.30
CA MET A 19 -40.12 17.42 14.51
C MET A 19 -39.93 15.90 14.63
N ALA A 20 -40.97 15.12 14.38
CA ALA A 20 -40.87 13.66 14.41
C ALA A 20 -39.86 13.15 13.36
N PHE A 21 -39.92 13.67 12.14
CA PHE A 21 -38.96 13.35 11.08
C PHE A 21 -37.53 13.72 11.47
N PHE A 22 -37.34 14.92 12.03
CA PHE A 22 -36.03 15.38 12.49
C PHE A 22 -35.45 14.48 13.59
N LEU A 23 -36.26 14.08 14.58
CA LEU A 23 -35.86 13.14 15.64
C LEU A 23 -35.51 11.76 15.07
N VAL A 24 -36.29 11.27 14.10
CA VAL A 24 -35.98 10.01 13.41
C VAL A 24 -34.65 10.11 12.67
N CYS A 25 -34.41 11.19 11.93
CA CYS A 25 -33.14 11.41 11.24
C CYS A 25 -31.95 11.51 12.21
N LEU A 26 -32.10 12.23 13.33
CA LEU A 26 -31.09 12.35 14.36
C LEU A 26 -30.67 10.99 14.94
N CYS A 27 -31.60 10.05 15.06
CA CYS A 27 -31.32 8.70 15.55
C CYS A 27 -30.83 7.76 14.43
N ALA A 28 -31.42 7.84 13.23
CA ALA A 28 -31.14 6.91 12.13
C ALA A 28 -29.78 7.17 11.46
N ILE A 29 -29.39 8.43 11.27
CA ILE A 29 -28.12 8.79 10.61
C ILE A 29 -26.90 8.23 11.35
N PRO A 30 -26.71 8.44 12.67
CA PRO A 30 -25.56 7.86 13.37
C PRO A 30 -25.58 6.33 13.37
N LEU A 31 -26.77 5.73 13.46
CA LEU A 31 -26.95 4.27 13.45
C LEU A 31 -26.48 3.65 12.12
N VAL A 32 -26.74 4.32 11.00
CA VAL A 32 -26.33 3.84 9.66
C VAL A 32 -24.89 4.25 9.33
N THR A 33 -24.47 5.47 9.67
CA THR A 33 -23.15 5.99 9.26
C THR A 33 -21.99 5.34 10.02
N GLY A 34 -22.16 4.96 11.28
CA GLY A 34 -21.13 4.30 12.07
C GLY A 34 -20.64 2.99 11.43
N PRO A 35 -21.53 2.00 11.19
CA PRO A 35 -21.17 0.75 10.54
C PRO A 35 -20.59 0.95 9.14
N LEU A 36 -21.14 1.86 8.33
CA LEU A 36 -20.63 2.14 6.98
C LEU A 36 -19.22 2.71 7.02
N LYS A 37 -18.93 3.62 7.96
CA LYS A 37 -17.58 4.18 8.14
C LYS A 37 -16.61 3.10 8.56
N LEU A 38 -16.98 2.26 9.53
CA LEU A 38 -16.15 1.16 10.01
C LEU A 38 -15.82 0.17 8.87
N TYR A 39 -16.83 -0.21 8.09
CA TYR A 39 -16.66 -1.11 6.95
C TYR A 39 -15.69 -0.55 5.91
N ARG A 40 -15.82 0.75 5.57
CA ARG A 40 -14.89 1.42 4.64
C ARG A 40 -13.46 1.44 5.18
N GLN A 41 -13.28 1.69 6.48
CA GLN A 41 -11.95 1.69 7.11
C GLN A 41 -11.32 0.30 7.11
N GLN A 42 -12.09 -0.74 7.45
CA GLN A 42 -11.63 -2.13 7.39
C GLN A 42 -11.25 -2.54 5.97
N THR A 43 -12.07 -2.16 4.99
CA THR A 43 -11.78 -2.44 3.57
C THR A 43 -10.49 -1.76 3.11
N ALA A 44 -10.29 -0.49 3.46
CA ALA A 44 -9.03 0.22 3.17
C ALA A 44 -7.83 -0.46 3.84
N HIS A 45 -7.99 -0.89 5.08
CA HIS A 45 -6.95 -1.62 5.81
C HIS A 45 -6.58 -2.95 5.15
N PHE A 46 -7.57 -3.74 4.70
CA PHE A 46 -7.33 -4.97 3.96
C PHE A 46 -6.59 -4.72 2.63
N ILE A 47 -6.94 -3.66 1.91
CA ILE A 47 -6.23 -3.26 0.69
C ILE A 47 -4.76 -2.95 0.98
N ASP A 48 -4.48 -2.24 2.08
CA ASP A 48 -3.10 -1.88 2.42
C ASP A 48 -2.27 -3.09 2.88
N MET A 49 -2.87 -4.01 3.64
CA MET A 49 -2.23 -5.28 3.99
C MET A 49 -1.93 -6.13 2.75
N GLU A 50 -2.86 -6.19 1.80
CA GLU A 50 -2.66 -6.98 0.58
C GLU A 50 -1.56 -6.38 -0.31
N LYS A 51 -1.41 -5.04 -0.33
CA LYS A 51 -0.28 -4.38 -0.99
C LYS A 51 1.05 -4.67 -0.29
N GLU A 52 1.07 -4.72 1.04
CA GLU A 52 2.25 -5.10 1.82
C GLU A 52 2.68 -6.53 1.51
N ARG A 53 1.72 -7.47 1.54
CA ARG A 53 1.94 -8.86 1.12
C ARG A 53 2.49 -8.96 -0.30
N LEU A 54 1.94 -8.17 -1.24
CA LEU A 54 2.42 -8.13 -2.63
C LEU A 54 3.82 -7.54 -2.74
N ALA A 55 4.18 -6.57 -1.91
CA ALA A 55 5.53 -6.01 -1.87
C ALA A 55 6.55 -7.02 -1.36
N ASP A 56 6.22 -7.78 -0.32
CA ASP A 56 7.06 -8.87 0.21
C ASP A 56 7.25 -9.98 -0.82
N TRP A 57 6.17 -10.36 -1.50
CA TRP A 57 6.23 -11.33 -2.60
C TRP A 57 7.15 -10.83 -3.72
N THR A 58 6.98 -9.58 -4.16
CA THR A 58 7.81 -8.97 -5.19
C THR A 58 9.27 -8.87 -4.77
N PHE A 59 9.55 -8.64 -3.48
CA PHE A 59 10.90 -8.67 -2.95
C PHE A 59 11.53 -10.08 -3.03
N CYS A 60 10.76 -11.13 -2.75
CA CYS A 60 11.21 -12.52 -2.95
C CYS A 60 11.53 -12.80 -4.42
N GLU A 61 10.69 -12.36 -5.35
CA GLU A 61 10.96 -12.47 -6.80
C GLU A 61 12.27 -11.76 -7.17
N ILE A 62 12.47 -10.51 -6.71
CA ILE A 62 13.71 -9.77 -6.98
C ILE A 62 14.95 -10.49 -6.40
N LYS A 63 14.82 -11.09 -5.21
CA LYS A 63 15.90 -11.87 -4.60
C LYS A 63 16.25 -13.09 -5.46
N GLU A 64 15.26 -13.77 -5.99
CA GLU A 64 15.44 -14.89 -6.92
C GLU A 64 16.12 -14.43 -8.22
N MET A 65 15.67 -13.32 -8.83
CA MET A 65 16.30 -12.74 -10.02
C MET A 65 17.77 -12.39 -9.80
N LEU A 66 18.10 -11.81 -8.64
CA LEU A 66 19.48 -11.48 -8.26
C LEU A 66 20.32 -12.73 -8.04
N PHE A 67 19.74 -13.78 -7.45
CA PHE A 67 20.41 -15.05 -7.20
C PHE A 67 20.71 -15.79 -8.51
N ASN A 68 19.73 -15.80 -9.43
CA ASN A 68 19.84 -16.39 -10.77
C ASN A 68 20.71 -15.56 -11.73
N GLN A 69 21.26 -14.42 -11.29
CA GLN A 69 22.09 -13.52 -12.10
C GLN A 69 21.37 -12.94 -13.33
N GLU A 70 20.04 -12.86 -13.31
CA GLU A 70 19.25 -12.24 -14.38
C GLU A 70 19.52 -10.74 -14.50
N ILE A 71 19.91 -10.13 -13.37
CA ILE A 71 20.37 -8.74 -13.31
C ILE A 71 21.91 -8.75 -13.33
N PRO A 72 22.54 -8.27 -14.42
CA PRO A 72 23.99 -8.17 -14.51
C PRO A 72 24.57 -7.34 -13.37
N TRP A 73 25.74 -7.73 -12.88
CA TRP A 73 26.38 -7.06 -11.74
C TRP A 73 26.67 -5.58 -12.02
N GLU A 74 26.88 -5.23 -13.28
CA GLU A 74 27.16 -3.87 -13.74
C GLU A 74 25.95 -2.95 -13.56
N LYS A 75 24.73 -3.51 -13.52
CA LYS A 75 23.49 -2.77 -13.23
C LYS A 75 23.20 -2.67 -11.74
N ILE A 76 23.95 -3.37 -10.90
CA ILE A 76 23.82 -3.29 -9.44
C ILE A 76 24.60 -2.06 -8.97
N PRO A 77 23.93 -1.04 -8.41
CA PRO A 77 24.57 0.23 -8.06
C PRO A 77 25.65 0.05 -6.97
N ALA A 78 26.71 0.83 -7.08
CA ALA A 78 27.73 0.93 -6.04
C ALA A 78 27.23 1.80 -4.87
N LYS A 79 28.04 1.93 -3.81
CA LYS A 79 27.68 2.74 -2.64
C LYS A 79 27.33 4.18 -3.04
N GLY A 80 26.14 4.64 -2.68
CA GLY A 80 25.64 5.99 -2.95
C GLY A 80 24.90 6.14 -4.28
N GLU A 81 24.92 5.13 -5.14
CA GLU A 81 24.26 5.16 -6.44
C GLU A 81 22.85 4.55 -6.38
N SER A 82 22.02 4.93 -7.35
CA SER A 82 20.68 4.38 -7.56
C SER A 82 20.53 3.92 -8.99
N SER A 83 19.88 2.77 -9.20
CA SER A 83 19.55 2.28 -10.52
C SER A 83 18.36 3.04 -11.11
N LEU A 84 18.16 2.89 -12.41
CA LEU A 84 16.86 3.20 -13.02
C LEU A 84 15.78 2.22 -12.51
N PRO A 85 14.49 2.58 -12.60
CA PRO A 85 13.40 1.68 -12.27
C PRO A 85 13.36 0.47 -13.21
N PHE A 86 13.31 -0.72 -12.63
CA PHE A 86 13.03 -1.96 -13.33
C PHE A 86 11.52 -2.20 -13.31
N SER A 87 10.93 -2.39 -14.48
CA SER A 87 9.51 -2.73 -14.61
C SER A 87 9.31 -4.23 -14.44
N LEU A 88 8.28 -4.61 -13.69
CA LEU A 88 7.84 -5.99 -13.52
C LEU A 88 6.46 -6.16 -14.15
N SER A 89 6.06 -7.41 -14.40
CA SER A 89 4.71 -7.72 -14.86
C SER A 89 3.68 -7.19 -13.85
N PRO A 90 2.57 -6.60 -14.30
CA PRO A 90 1.53 -6.12 -13.39
C PRO A 90 0.91 -7.30 -12.63
N ALA A 91 0.48 -7.04 -11.40
CA ALA A 91 -0.18 -8.03 -10.55
C ALA A 91 -1.63 -7.63 -10.27
N ILE A 92 -2.47 -8.62 -10.00
CA ILE A 92 -3.88 -8.40 -9.68
C ILE A 92 -4.03 -8.47 -8.16
N LEU A 93 -4.56 -7.39 -7.57
CA LEU A 93 -4.90 -7.32 -6.16
C LEU A 93 -6.30 -7.92 -5.96
N HIS A 94 -6.36 -9.02 -5.22
CA HIS A 94 -7.61 -9.69 -4.86
C HIS A 94 -7.96 -9.38 -3.40
N VAL A 95 -8.92 -8.48 -3.20
CA VAL A 95 -9.47 -8.19 -1.87
C VAL A 95 -10.90 -8.70 -1.81
N PRO A 96 -11.30 -9.47 -0.78
CA PRO A 96 -12.66 -9.95 -0.63
C PRO A 96 -13.67 -8.81 -0.70
N ASN A 97 -14.79 -9.03 -1.39
CA ASN A 97 -15.88 -8.05 -1.56
C ASN A 97 -15.46 -6.73 -2.26
N CYS A 98 -14.29 -6.71 -2.90
CA CYS A 98 -13.82 -5.61 -3.73
C CYS A 98 -13.63 -6.07 -5.17
N GLN A 99 -13.71 -5.14 -6.11
CA GLN A 99 -13.34 -5.43 -7.50
C GLN A 99 -11.83 -5.65 -7.59
N ALA A 100 -11.44 -6.67 -8.35
CA ALA A 100 -10.04 -6.95 -8.61
C ALA A 100 -9.40 -5.73 -9.29
N LYS A 101 -8.26 -5.28 -8.75
CA LYS A 101 -7.55 -4.11 -9.26
C LYS A 101 -6.17 -4.52 -9.75
N THR A 102 -5.86 -4.20 -11.01
CA THR A 102 -4.51 -4.38 -11.56
C THR A 102 -3.60 -3.27 -11.04
N ILE A 103 -2.43 -3.65 -10.51
CA ILE A 103 -1.41 -2.77 -9.94
C ILE A 103 -0.13 -2.90 -10.75
N SER A 104 0.44 -1.75 -11.14
CA SER A 104 1.74 -1.71 -11.78
C SER A 104 2.84 -1.93 -10.74
N ARG A 105 3.84 -2.74 -11.12
CA ARG A 105 4.97 -3.10 -10.25
C ARG A 105 6.26 -2.62 -10.87
N ALA A 106 7.06 -1.91 -10.09
CA ALA A 106 8.42 -1.57 -10.45
C ALA A 106 9.32 -1.62 -9.22
N PHE A 107 10.63 -1.67 -9.41
CA PHE A 107 11.57 -1.54 -8.29
C PHE A 107 12.82 -0.76 -8.66
N VAL A 108 13.45 -0.18 -7.64
CA VAL A 108 14.70 0.56 -7.76
C VAL A 108 15.71 -0.03 -6.79
N LEU A 109 16.93 -0.25 -7.26
CA LEU A 109 18.05 -0.69 -6.45
C LEU A 109 18.86 0.54 -6.02
N THR A 110 19.36 0.54 -4.80
CA THR A 110 20.25 1.59 -4.28
C THR A 110 21.40 0.97 -3.50
N GLY A 111 22.63 1.40 -3.77
CA GLY A 111 23.78 0.93 -3.01
C GLY A 111 23.92 1.70 -1.70
N ARG A 112 23.77 1.02 -0.56
CA ARG A 112 23.90 1.64 0.77
C ARG A 112 25.29 1.48 1.36
N GLY A 113 25.92 0.35 1.10
CA GLY A 113 27.24 0.03 1.62
C GLY A 113 27.97 -0.90 0.68
N GLU A 114 29.29 -0.84 0.71
CA GLU A 114 30.15 -1.70 -0.07
C GLU A 114 31.37 -2.04 0.79
N LYS A 115 31.69 -3.32 0.86
CA LYS A 115 32.85 -3.85 1.55
C LYS A 115 33.58 -4.77 0.59
N ILE A 116 34.87 -4.50 0.40
CA ILE A 116 35.74 -5.31 -0.45
C ILE A 116 36.64 -6.10 0.49
N ASN A 117 36.47 -7.42 0.50
CA ASN A 117 37.34 -8.32 1.22
C ASN A 117 38.38 -8.85 0.22
N LYS A 118 39.64 -8.47 0.43
CA LYS A 118 40.77 -9.05 -0.28
C LYS A 118 41.35 -10.16 0.59
N THR A 119 41.15 -11.41 0.19
CA THR A 119 41.86 -12.56 0.75
C THR A 119 42.93 -12.98 -0.24
N GLU A 120 44.07 -13.50 0.21
CA GLU A 120 45.24 -13.85 -0.63
C GLU A 120 44.91 -14.69 -1.88
N LYS A 121 43.77 -15.40 -1.89
CA LYS A 121 43.33 -16.26 -2.99
C LYS A 121 42.10 -15.74 -3.76
N GLN A 122 41.28 -14.85 -3.20
CA GLN A 122 40.02 -14.40 -3.82
C GLN A 122 39.66 -12.96 -3.42
N GLU A 123 39.15 -12.19 -4.40
CA GLU A 123 38.49 -10.92 -4.14
C GLU A 123 36.98 -11.15 -4.05
N GLU A 124 36.40 -10.81 -2.89
CA GLU A 124 34.96 -10.85 -2.64
C GLU A 124 34.44 -9.43 -2.41
N ILE A 125 33.49 -9.01 -3.25
CA ILE A 125 32.83 -7.72 -3.12
C ILE A 125 31.45 -7.96 -2.52
N VAL A 126 31.19 -7.39 -1.35
CA VAL A 126 29.91 -7.46 -0.66
C VAL A 126 29.25 -6.09 -0.74
N ARG A 127 28.07 -6.01 -1.36
CA ARG A 127 27.27 -4.79 -1.45
C ARG A 127 26.01 -4.94 -0.61
N GLN A 128 25.70 -3.93 0.20
CA GLN A 128 24.42 -3.81 0.88
C GLN A 128 23.47 -3.00 0.00
N LEU A 129 22.47 -3.68 -0.57
CA LEU A 129 21.47 -3.05 -1.42
C LEU A 129 20.26 -2.63 -0.60
N GLY A 130 19.75 -1.43 -0.85
CA GLY A 130 18.40 -1.01 -0.53
C GLY A 130 17.51 -1.24 -1.74
N ILE A 131 16.52 -2.12 -1.62
CA ILE A 131 15.57 -2.46 -2.67
C ILE A 131 14.28 -1.72 -2.38
N TYR A 132 13.83 -0.90 -3.33
CA TYR A 132 12.60 -0.15 -3.19
C TYR A 132 11.56 -0.63 -4.19
N VAL A 133 10.54 -1.32 -3.69
CA VAL A 133 9.42 -1.78 -4.51
C VAL A 133 8.38 -0.66 -4.58
N LEU A 134 7.96 -0.35 -5.79
CA LEU A 134 6.97 0.68 -6.13
C LEU A 134 5.69 -0.04 -6.57
N LEU A 135 4.62 0.15 -5.80
CA LEU A 135 3.28 -0.37 -6.09
C LEU A 135 2.32 0.82 -6.15
N ASP A 136 1.80 1.12 -7.35
CA ASP A 136 1.05 2.35 -7.65
C ASP A 136 1.81 3.62 -7.19
N SER A 137 1.48 4.15 -6.01
CA SER A 137 2.08 5.36 -5.42
C SER A 137 2.76 5.12 -4.07
N LYS A 138 2.77 3.88 -3.56
CA LYS A 138 3.37 3.52 -2.28
C LYS A 138 4.72 2.85 -2.53
N ARG A 139 5.71 3.22 -1.71
CA ARG A 139 7.08 2.71 -1.77
C ARG A 139 7.34 1.82 -0.55
N TYR A 140 7.81 0.61 -0.82
CA TYR A 140 8.21 -0.37 0.18
C TYR A 140 9.72 -0.54 0.14
N ALA A 141 10.37 -0.58 1.30
CA ALA A 141 11.82 -0.55 1.40
C ALA A 141 12.36 -1.80 2.07
N PHE A 142 13.24 -2.51 1.37
CA PHE A 142 13.90 -3.72 1.83
C PHE A 142 15.41 -3.56 1.77
N ARG A 143 16.12 -4.45 2.47
CA ARG A 143 17.58 -4.48 2.48
C ARG A 143 18.06 -5.89 2.18
N LEU A 144 19.04 -6.00 1.29
CA LEU A 144 19.61 -7.29 0.91
C LEU A 144 21.12 -7.15 0.70
N PRO A 145 21.96 -7.90 1.44
CA PRO A 145 23.38 -8.03 1.11
C PRO A 145 23.53 -8.95 -0.11
N VAL A 146 24.35 -8.55 -1.08
CA VAL A 146 24.67 -9.34 -2.27
C VAL A 146 26.18 -9.43 -2.41
N THR A 147 26.68 -10.61 -2.73
CA THR A 147 28.11 -10.93 -2.81
C THR A 147 28.50 -11.30 -4.24
N LYS A 148 29.55 -10.68 -4.79
CA LYS A 148 30.22 -11.14 -6.01
C LYS A 148 31.52 -11.82 -5.64
N LYS A 149 31.62 -13.10 -5.97
CA LYS A 149 32.88 -13.86 -5.90
C LYS A 149 33.56 -13.77 -7.25
N SER A 150 34.76 -13.19 -7.30
CA SER A 150 35.58 -13.26 -8.50
C SER A 150 36.12 -14.70 -8.63
N ARG A 151 35.83 -15.38 -9.74
CA ARG A 151 36.44 -16.70 -10.02
C ARG A 151 37.95 -16.51 -10.17
N GLN A 152 38.73 -17.29 -9.44
CA GLN A 152 40.17 -17.40 -9.68
C GLN A 152 40.40 -17.76 -11.15
N LYS A 153 41.24 -16.98 -11.84
CA LYS A 153 41.86 -17.44 -13.08
C LYS A 153 42.70 -18.66 -12.72
N ILE A 154 42.26 -19.83 -13.20
CA ILE A 154 43.06 -21.06 -13.20
C ILE A 154 44.22 -20.85 -14.17
#